data_AF-A0A1A8GHX0-F1
#
_entry.id   AF-A0A1A8GHX0-F1
#
_cell.length_a   1.000
_cell.length_b   1.000
_cell.length_c   1.000
_cell.angle_alpha   90.00
_cell.angle_beta   90.00
_cell.angle_gamma   90.00
#
_symmetry.space_group_name_H-M   'P 1'
#
loop_
_entity.id
_entity.type
_entity.pdbx_description
1 polymer ?
#
loop_
_entity_poly.entity_id
_entity_poly.type
_entity_poly.pdbx_seq_one_letter_code
_entity_poly.pdbx_strand_id
1 'polypeptide(L)'
;LHFNPPDQADPVAAPREDLNLVQSLAATGLNMLSQSQTTSAASSRNNGFCSGAVLLLPLLDLHLTRLCSTLDSLRSSSPGSSRSDSGANITLPVRQTISSSPGLGRLEEAGFSGFSVEDTGLTSLRVLYVLLAHSDEVVKAVLLKNQTTEKGNHPAAHKGVCSQNALLQSLLRLCDTQLCGGNSRTEELAVNALKTLCVLIRQTPPTHSDRLQCVLQVVCTCLSADSSVRVVSECVSVLTAMSDHQNLVKQLCSQHNSCVFLKLFQFIRTRLDYQATHTGLVLLDLQVVRLLGRLSQRAERWLNVENTCPCSTELVQTVVILFHHQWLHLHGSTTGSAGVSLQRCSSSSAPWWHSPAAALLRECLLLLHWLLQHHASFSESCRPLLHMYDQMIPAVRETLRKIPDLSESEELALEEICRSDGDDTDDMDIDASS
;
A
#
# COMPACT_ATOMS: atom_id res chain seq x y z
N LEU A 1 -12.90 72.66 -3.09
CA LEU A 1 -11.56 72.17 -3.48
C LEU A 1 -11.02 71.35 -2.33
N HIS A 2 -10.53 70.15 -2.67
CA HIS A 2 -9.85 69.15 -1.82
C HIS A 2 -10.69 68.32 -0.86
N PHE A 3 -10.54 66.99 -0.78
CA PHE A 3 -10.09 65.90 -1.67
C PHE A 3 -10.30 64.68 -0.76
N ASN A 4 -11.08 63.68 -1.17
CA ASN A 4 -11.02 62.37 -0.51
C ASN A 4 -9.78 61.64 -1.02
N PRO A 5 -9.22 60.73 -0.20
CA PRO A 5 -9.15 59.36 -0.70
C PRO A 5 -9.68 58.32 0.30
N PRO A 6 -10.23 57.21 -0.21
CA PRO A 6 -10.70 56.05 0.55
C PRO A 6 -9.56 55.04 0.77
N ASP A 7 -9.78 54.11 1.70
CA ASP A 7 -9.26 52.73 1.77
C ASP A 7 -8.79 52.35 3.16
N GLN A 8 -9.72 51.77 3.91
CA GLN A 8 -9.38 50.74 4.89
C GLN A 8 -10.28 49.55 4.58
N ALA A 9 -9.88 48.77 3.56
CA ALA A 9 -10.49 47.49 3.26
C ALA A 9 -10.11 46.49 4.36
N ASP A 10 -11.11 45.98 5.05
CA ASP A 10 -11.00 44.86 5.99
C ASP A 10 -10.36 43.63 5.30
N PRO A 11 -9.39 42.93 5.93
CA PRO A 11 -8.72 41.77 5.34
C PRO A 11 -9.56 40.49 5.40
N VAL A 12 -10.87 40.56 5.65
CA VAL A 12 -11.75 39.41 5.93
C VAL A 12 -12.46 38.87 4.68
N ALA A 13 -12.40 39.57 3.54
CA ALA A 13 -13.16 39.21 2.33
C ALA A 13 -12.48 38.17 1.40
N ALA A 14 -11.15 38.06 1.42
CA ALA A 14 -10.40 37.23 0.47
C ALA A 14 -10.65 35.71 0.53
N PRO A 15 -10.88 35.05 1.69
CA PRO A 15 -11.05 33.59 1.74
C PRO A 15 -12.37 33.09 1.14
N ARG A 16 -13.39 33.95 1.10
CA ARG A 16 -14.75 33.60 0.68
C ARG A 16 -14.95 33.63 -0.82
N GLU A 17 -14.27 34.56 -1.50
CA GLU A 17 -14.34 34.69 -2.96
C GLU A 17 -13.66 33.50 -3.67
N ASP A 18 -12.52 33.04 -3.12
CA ASP A 18 -11.80 31.86 -3.62
C ASP A 18 -12.61 30.56 -3.46
N LEU A 19 -13.32 30.39 -2.33
CA LEU A 19 -14.17 29.21 -2.11
C LEU A 19 -15.37 29.19 -3.07
N ASN A 20 -16.04 30.34 -3.27
CA ASN A 20 -17.17 30.45 -4.19
C ASN A 20 -16.77 30.11 -5.63
N LEU A 21 -15.58 30.56 -6.06
CA LEU A 21 -15.03 30.24 -7.38
C LEU A 21 -14.79 28.74 -7.54
N VAL A 22 -14.14 28.11 -6.56
CA VAL A 22 -13.83 26.66 -6.59
C VAL A 22 -15.10 25.80 -6.54
N GLN A 23 -16.12 26.23 -5.79
CA GLN A 23 -17.43 25.57 -5.77
C GLN A 23 -18.18 25.72 -7.11
N SER A 24 -18.13 26.89 -7.73
CA SER A 24 -18.73 27.12 -9.06
C SER A 24 -18.06 26.26 -10.14
N LEU A 25 -16.72 26.14 -10.08
CA LEU A 25 -15.95 25.27 -10.97
C LEU A 25 -16.35 23.79 -10.78
N ALA A 26 -16.46 23.34 -9.53
CA ALA A 26 -16.90 21.99 -9.20
C ALA A 26 -18.33 21.71 -9.68
N ALA A 27 -19.26 22.66 -9.49
CA ALA A 27 -20.64 22.54 -9.99
C ALA A 27 -20.68 22.45 -11.52
N THR A 28 -19.85 23.22 -12.21
CA THR A 28 -19.69 23.16 -13.67
C THR A 28 -19.17 21.78 -14.10
N GLY A 29 -18.15 21.26 -13.40
CA GLY A 29 -17.64 19.90 -13.62
C GLY A 29 -18.72 18.83 -13.45
N LEU A 30 -19.49 18.88 -12.37
CA LEU A 30 -20.60 17.94 -12.13
C LEU A 30 -21.68 18.02 -13.22
N ASN A 31 -22.02 19.22 -13.69
CA ASN A 31 -22.97 19.40 -14.79
C ASN A 31 -22.45 18.76 -16.09
N MET A 32 -21.16 18.93 -16.40
CA MET A 32 -20.54 18.28 -17.57
C MET A 32 -20.52 16.76 -17.45
N LEU A 33 -20.26 16.22 -16.25
CA LEU A 33 -20.30 14.78 -15.98
C LEU A 33 -21.72 14.21 -16.13
N SER A 34 -22.73 14.94 -15.63
CA SER A 34 -24.14 14.54 -15.78
C SER A 34 -24.59 14.53 -17.24
N GLN A 35 -24.19 15.54 -18.02
CA GLN A 35 -24.55 15.64 -19.44
C GLN A 35 -23.83 14.58 -20.29
N SER A 36 -22.56 14.28 -20.00
CA SER A 36 -21.80 13.26 -20.72
C SER A 36 -22.33 11.83 -20.49
N GLN A 37 -22.99 11.56 -19.37
CA GLN A 37 -23.69 10.29 -19.14
C GLN A 37 -24.89 10.10 -20.10
N THR A 38 -25.57 11.18 -20.49
CA THR A 38 -26.73 11.11 -21.40
C THR A 38 -26.33 10.89 -22.87
N THR A 39 -25.14 11.31 -23.27
CA THR A 39 -24.63 11.15 -24.64
C THR A 39 -23.86 9.86 -24.86
N SER A 40 -23.30 9.26 -23.80
CA SER A 40 -22.51 8.03 -23.88
C SER A 40 -23.33 6.75 -24.14
N ALA A 41 -24.67 6.79 -24.06
CA ALA A 41 -25.53 5.68 -24.47
C ALA A 41 -25.55 5.45 -26.00
N ALA A 42 -25.04 6.41 -26.80
CA ALA A 42 -25.14 6.38 -28.26
C ALA A 42 -23.82 6.10 -29.00
N SER A 43 -22.66 6.06 -28.33
CA SER A 43 -21.37 5.89 -29.02
C SER A 43 -20.43 4.97 -28.24
N SER A 44 -20.29 3.74 -28.75
CA SER A 44 -19.27 2.81 -28.30
C SER A 44 -17.90 3.22 -28.84
N ARG A 45 -16.88 3.16 -27.97
CA ARG A 45 -15.43 3.29 -28.25
C ARG A 45 -14.98 4.70 -28.61
N ASN A 46 -14.55 5.47 -27.60
CA ASN A 46 -13.19 6.05 -27.51
C ASN A 46 -13.08 7.13 -26.39
N ASN A 47 -12.27 6.85 -25.38
CA ASN A 47 -11.39 7.74 -24.59
C ASN A 47 -11.90 9.11 -24.07
N GLY A 48 -13.10 9.16 -23.50
CA GLY A 48 -13.60 10.41 -22.88
C GLY A 48 -14.52 10.20 -21.69
N PHE A 49 -14.32 9.13 -20.91
CA PHE A 49 -15.10 8.92 -19.70
C PHE A 49 -14.73 10.02 -18.71
N CYS A 50 -15.69 10.92 -18.41
CA CYS A 50 -15.57 12.01 -17.45
C CYS A 50 -14.94 13.34 -17.93
N SER A 51 -15.34 13.85 -19.10
CA SER A 51 -15.08 15.26 -19.47
C SER A 51 -15.63 16.21 -18.39
N GLY A 52 -14.77 17.03 -17.81
CA GLY A 52 -15.12 17.94 -16.69
C GLY A 52 -14.71 17.44 -15.30
N ALA A 53 -14.23 16.20 -15.13
CA ALA A 53 -13.75 15.71 -13.84
C ALA A 53 -12.55 16.51 -13.28
N VAL A 54 -11.70 17.05 -14.15
CA VAL A 54 -10.56 17.90 -13.76
C VAL A 54 -11.01 19.15 -13.01
N LEU A 55 -12.22 19.64 -13.28
CA LEU A 55 -12.80 20.82 -12.63
C LEU A 55 -13.15 20.59 -11.15
N LEU A 56 -13.17 19.34 -10.69
CA LEU A 56 -13.34 19.01 -9.28
C LEU A 56 -12.02 19.12 -8.49
N LEU A 57 -10.87 19.05 -9.16
CA LEU A 57 -9.57 18.96 -8.48
C LEU A 57 -9.26 20.15 -7.56
N PRO A 58 -9.57 21.41 -7.90
CA PRO A 58 -9.30 22.53 -7.00
C PRO A 58 -10.09 22.45 -5.69
N LEU A 59 -11.32 21.91 -5.73
CA LEU A 59 -12.14 21.72 -4.53
C LEU A 59 -11.55 20.63 -3.62
N LEU A 60 -11.08 19.54 -4.24
CA LEU A 60 -10.42 18.46 -3.51
C LEU A 60 -9.09 18.94 -2.90
N ASP A 61 -8.31 19.73 -3.65
CA ASP A 61 -7.04 20.29 -3.18
C ASP A 61 -7.22 21.19 -1.96
N LEU A 62 -8.25 22.04 -1.98
CA LEU A 62 -8.62 22.89 -0.85
C LEU A 62 -8.92 22.07 0.40
N HIS A 63 -9.79 21.06 0.30
CA HIS A 63 -10.20 20.25 1.44
C HIS A 63 -9.07 19.37 1.97
N LEU A 64 -8.25 18.78 1.09
CA LEU A 64 -7.11 17.97 1.50
C LEU A 64 -5.99 18.81 2.11
N THR A 65 -5.75 20.02 1.60
CA THR A 65 -4.78 20.95 2.19
C THR A 65 -5.25 21.43 3.56
N ARG A 66 -6.54 21.70 3.73
CA ARG A 66 -7.15 22.02 5.03
C ARG A 66 -7.02 20.86 6.02
N LEU A 67 -7.23 19.63 5.56
CA LEU A 67 -7.02 18.44 6.38
C LEU A 67 -5.55 18.33 6.83
N CYS A 68 -4.60 18.44 5.89
CA CYS A 68 -3.18 18.38 6.21
C CYS A 68 -2.78 19.45 7.26
N SER A 69 -3.23 20.70 7.08
CA SER A 69 -2.90 21.77 8.02
C SER A 69 -3.52 21.57 9.41
N THR A 70 -4.73 21.00 9.49
CA THR A 70 -5.32 20.64 10.79
C THR A 70 -4.53 19.55 11.50
N LEU A 71 -4.05 18.54 10.77
CA LEU A 71 -3.21 17.48 11.33
C LEU A 71 -1.83 18.01 11.79
N ASP A 72 -1.23 18.93 11.02
CA ASP A 72 0.03 19.59 11.38
C ASP A 72 -0.13 20.45 12.65
N SER A 73 -1.26 21.14 12.80
CA SER A 73 -1.57 21.92 14.01
C SER A 73 -1.72 21.00 15.25
N LEU A 74 -2.40 19.88 15.11
CA LEU A 74 -2.53 18.87 16.17
C LEU A 74 -1.17 18.30 16.59
N ARG A 75 -0.26 18.11 15.62
CA ARG A 75 1.12 17.70 15.89
C ARG A 75 1.89 18.74 16.70
N SER A 76 1.78 20.02 16.34
CA SER A 76 2.51 21.12 17.01
C SER A 76 1.99 21.46 18.41
N SER A 77 0.72 21.14 18.69
CA SER A 77 0.08 21.36 19.99
C SER A 77 0.26 20.20 20.98
N SER A 78 0.79 19.06 20.53
CA SER A 78 1.17 17.95 21.40
C SER A 78 2.55 18.21 22.03
N PRO A 79 2.66 18.38 23.36
CA PRO A 79 3.95 18.61 24.00
C PRO A 79 4.76 17.31 24.00
N GLY A 80 5.78 17.26 23.14
CA GLY A 80 7.01 16.47 23.26
C GLY A 80 6.91 15.05 23.81
N SER A 81 6.91 14.05 22.92
CA SER A 81 7.51 12.76 23.24
C SER A 81 9.04 12.91 23.27
N SER A 82 9.57 13.47 24.35
CA SER A 82 10.98 13.25 24.68
C SER A 82 11.14 11.77 24.99
N ARG A 83 11.81 11.05 24.10
CA ARG A 83 12.35 9.72 24.35
C ARG A 83 13.15 9.76 25.65
N SER A 84 12.66 9.13 26.70
CA SER A 84 13.40 8.84 27.91
C SER A 84 12.95 7.48 28.41
N ASP A 85 13.90 6.55 28.37
CA ASP A 85 13.83 5.24 28.99
C ASP A 85 13.45 5.39 30.47
N SER A 86 12.44 4.64 30.92
CA SER A 86 12.38 3.98 32.23
C SER A 86 11.02 3.33 32.42
N GLY A 87 11.02 2.02 32.68
CA GLY A 87 9.82 1.27 32.99
C GLY A 87 9.22 1.66 34.34
N ALA A 88 7.91 1.89 34.38
CA ALA A 88 7.07 1.69 35.56
C ALA A 88 5.60 1.65 35.13
N ASN A 89 4.91 0.58 35.55
CA ASN A 89 3.47 0.41 35.49
C ASN A 89 2.73 1.62 36.07
N ILE A 90 1.81 2.24 35.32
CA ILE A 90 0.73 3.03 35.92
C ILE A 90 -0.59 2.76 35.20
N THR A 91 -1.54 2.31 36.02
CA THR A 91 -2.93 1.97 35.75
C THR A 91 -3.74 3.19 35.29
N LEU A 92 -4.49 3.07 34.20
CA LEU A 92 -5.45 4.09 33.73
C LEU A 92 -6.69 4.12 34.63
N PRO A 93 -7.21 5.29 35.07
CA PRO A 93 -8.54 5.36 35.64
C PRO A 93 -9.58 5.54 34.52
N VAL A 94 -10.60 4.70 34.57
CA VAL A 94 -11.91 4.88 33.91
C VAL A 94 -12.63 6.08 34.54
N ARG A 95 -13.10 7.03 33.72
CA ARG A 95 -14.24 7.97 33.94
C ARG A 95 -14.15 9.09 32.91
N GLN A 96 -15.21 9.72 32.39
CA GLN A 96 -16.66 9.55 32.39
C GLN A 96 -17.15 10.59 31.38
N THR A 97 -18.26 10.31 30.75
CA THR A 97 -19.04 11.20 29.88
C THR A 97 -19.40 12.54 30.51
N ILE A 98 -19.35 13.60 29.67
CA ILE A 98 -20.03 14.91 29.76
C ILE A 98 -19.48 15.92 30.78
N SER A 99 -18.86 17.02 30.29
CA SER A 99 -19.33 18.39 30.51
C SER A 99 -18.39 19.40 29.84
N SER A 100 -19.01 20.32 29.11
CA SER A 100 -18.48 21.54 28.49
C SER A 100 -17.73 22.49 29.43
N SER A 101 -16.64 23.08 28.92
CA SER A 101 -16.19 24.43 29.30
C SER A 101 -15.60 25.14 28.08
N PRO A 102 -15.90 26.43 27.85
CA PRO A 102 -15.59 27.14 26.61
C PRO A 102 -14.28 27.94 26.69
N GLY A 103 -13.66 28.17 25.51
CA GLY A 103 -12.77 29.31 25.30
C GLY A 103 -11.31 28.98 24.99
N LEU A 104 -11.01 28.72 23.72
CA LEU A 104 -9.98 29.45 22.97
C LEU A 104 -10.12 29.19 21.45
N GLY A 105 -10.74 30.14 20.74
CA GLY A 105 -10.47 30.41 19.32
C GLY A 105 -10.78 29.33 18.28
N ARG A 106 -11.93 28.64 18.36
CA ARG A 106 -12.44 27.87 17.22
C ARG A 106 -13.14 28.85 16.27
N LEU A 107 -12.52 29.14 15.12
CA LEU A 107 -13.21 29.74 13.98
C LEU A 107 -14.24 28.72 13.50
N GLU A 108 -15.39 28.70 14.17
CA GLU A 108 -16.62 28.09 13.66
C GLU A 108 -17.06 28.93 12.47
N GLU A 109 -16.54 28.54 11.31
CA GLU A 109 -17.06 28.99 10.03
C GLU A 109 -18.42 28.32 9.83
N ALA A 110 -19.46 29.00 10.32
CA ALA A 110 -20.84 28.61 10.16
C ALA A 110 -21.18 28.48 8.65
N GLY A 111 -21.57 27.28 8.24
CA GLY A 111 -22.00 26.97 6.88
C GLY A 111 -22.45 25.51 6.70
N PHE A 112 -23.66 25.19 7.14
CA PHE A 112 -24.56 24.13 6.63
C PHE A 112 -24.19 22.63 6.64
N SER A 113 -23.07 22.16 7.19
CA SER A 113 -22.89 20.71 7.36
C SER A 113 -22.23 20.35 8.68
N GLY A 114 -22.86 19.49 9.47
CA GLY A 114 -22.33 18.99 10.75
C GLY A 114 -21.15 18.02 10.61
N PHE A 115 -20.38 18.09 9.51
CA PHE A 115 -19.24 17.21 9.25
C PHE A 115 -17.95 17.81 9.81
N SER A 116 -17.11 16.95 10.38
CA SER A 116 -15.77 17.37 10.82
C SER A 116 -14.83 17.54 9.62
N VAL A 117 -13.75 18.31 9.79
CA VAL A 117 -12.72 18.50 8.74
C VAL A 117 -12.16 17.16 8.25
N GLU A 118 -12.02 16.18 9.17
CA GLU A 118 -11.59 14.82 8.88
C GLU A 118 -12.60 14.07 7.99
N ASP A 119 -13.92 14.23 8.21
CA ASP A 119 -14.96 13.63 7.36
C ASP A 119 -14.96 14.23 5.96
N THR A 120 -14.85 15.56 5.85
CA THR A 120 -14.78 16.25 4.57
C THR A 120 -13.51 15.87 3.80
N GLY A 121 -12.38 15.78 4.49
CA GLY A 121 -11.11 15.37 3.89
C GLY A 121 -11.11 13.90 3.45
N LEU A 122 -11.66 12.99 4.27
CA LEU A 122 -11.84 11.58 3.90
C LEU A 122 -12.77 11.43 2.70
N THR A 123 -13.86 12.20 2.65
CA THR A 123 -14.76 12.23 1.50
C THR A 123 -14.03 12.73 0.25
N SER A 124 -13.19 13.76 0.39
CA SER A 124 -12.38 14.28 -0.71
C SER A 124 -11.38 13.25 -1.23
N LEU A 125 -10.75 12.46 -0.35
CA LEU A 125 -9.90 11.33 -0.75
C LEU A 125 -10.67 10.28 -1.53
N ARG A 126 -11.85 9.88 -1.05
CA ARG A 126 -12.70 8.87 -1.71
C ARG A 126 -13.19 9.36 -3.07
N VAL A 127 -13.54 10.64 -3.20
CA VAL A 127 -13.88 11.24 -4.50
C VAL A 127 -12.66 11.23 -5.43
N LEU A 128 -11.49 11.64 -4.94
CA LEU A 128 -10.25 11.63 -5.73
C LEU A 128 -9.90 10.22 -6.23
N TYR A 129 -10.04 9.20 -5.38
CA TYR A 129 -9.88 7.80 -5.75
C TYR A 129 -10.77 7.41 -6.94
N VAL A 130 -12.06 7.77 -6.90
CA VAL A 130 -13.00 7.45 -7.98
C VAL A 130 -12.63 8.20 -9.26
N LEU A 131 -12.28 9.49 -9.16
CA LEU A 131 -11.89 10.28 -10.34
C LEU A 131 -10.63 9.72 -11.01
N LEU A 132 -9.61 9.35 -10.23
CA LEU A 132 -8.38 8.74 -10.73
C LEU A 132 -8.64 7.38 -11.38
N ALA A 133 -9.58 6.60 -10.86
CA ALA A 133 -9.90 5.29 -11.41
C ALA A 133 -10.60 5.37 -12.79
N HIS A 134 -11.24 6.49 -13.13
CA HIS A 134 -12.11 6.60 -14.31
C HIS A 134 -11.71 7.70 -15.30
N SER A 135 -10.76 8.58 -14.99
CA SER A 135 -10.37 9.70 -15.85
C SER A 135 -8.85 9.84 -16.02
N ASP A 136 -8.35 9.56 -17.22
CA ASP A 136 -6.95 9.75 -17.60
C ASP A 136 -6.51 11.23 -17.54
N GLU A 137 -7.46 12.15 -17.78
CA GLU A 137 -7.20 13.59 -17.72
C GLU A 137 -6.88 14.03 -16.28
N VAL A 138 -7.60 13.47 -15.30
CA VAL A 138 -7.33 13.68 -13.88
C VAL A 138 -5.98 13.10 -13.48
N VAL A 139 -5.65 11.89 -13.93
CA VAL A 139 -4.33 11.26 -13.68
C VAL A 139 -3.22 12.16 -14.22
N LYS A 140 -3.34 12.62 -15.46
CA LYS A 140 -2.38 13.56 -16.06
C LYS A 140 -2.32 14.88 -15.29
N ALA A 141 -3.44 15.46 -14.87
CA ALA A 141 -3.47 16.72 -14.13
C ALA A 141 -2.84 16.61 -12.73
N VAL A 142 -2.98 15.46 -12.06
CA VAL A 142 -2.34 15.20 -10.76
C VAL A 142 -0.83 15.00 -10.91
N LEU A 143 -0.37 14.38 -12.00
CA LEU A 143 1.04 14.10 -12.25
C LEU A 143 1.81 15.26 -12.90
N LEU A 144 1.20 15.96 -13.85
CA LEU A 144 1.84 17.00 -14.65
C LEU A 144 1.91 18.32 -13.88
N LYS A 145 2.98 19.07 -14.16
CA LYS A 145 3.10 20.48 -13.80
C LYS A 145 2.77 21.21 -15.07
N ASN A 146 1.72 22.02 -15.10
CA ASN A 146 1.43 22.91 -16.23
C ASN A 146 2.69 23.76 -16.47
N GLN A 147 3.45 23.40 -17.50
CA GLN A 147 4.40 24.31 -18.11
C GLN A 147 3.54 25.26 -18.94
N THR A 148 3.07 26.34 -18.34
CA THR A 148 2.79 27.53 -19.13
C THR A 148 4.12 27.94 -19.76
N THR A 149 4.29 27.61 -21.03
CA THR A 149 5.24 28.24 -21.92
C THR A 149 4.89 29.73 -22.01
N GLU A 150 5.35 30.52 -21.06
CA GLU A 150 5.42 31.97 -21.23
C GLU A 150 6.71 32.33 -21.96
N LYS A 151 6.56 32.49 -23.28
CA LYS A 151 7.29 33.53 -24.03
C LYS A 151 6.25 34.59 -24.37
N GLY A 152 6.09 35.60 -23.51
CA GLY A 152 5.18 36.72 -23.75
C GLY A 152 4.99 37.59 -22.53
N ASN A 153 5.76 38.68 -22.44
CA ASN A 153 5.72 39.72 -21.42
C ASN A 153 4.30 40.24 -21.14
N HIS A 154 3.80 40.16 -19.89
CA HIS A 154 2.94 41.18 -19.29
C HIS A 154 3.04 41.14 -17.75
N PRO A 155 3.19 42.29 -17.05
CA PRO A 155 3.20 42.34 -15.59
C PRO A 155 1.79 42.61 -15.03
N ALA A 156 1.53 42.00 -13.87
CA ALA A 156 0.41 42.20 -12.94
C ALA A 156 -0.86 41.32 -13.10
N ALA A 157 -1.23 40.74 -11.94
CA ALA A 157 -2.50 40.11 -11.57
C ALA A 157 -2.86 38.75 -12.22
N HIS A 158 -2.31 37.67 -11.66
CA HIS A 158 -3.07 36.46 -11.26
C HIS A 158 -2.13 35.58 -10.42
N LYS A 159 -2.23 35.71 -9.09
CA LYS A 159 -1.50 34.86 -8.13
C LYS A 159 -1.98 33.42 -8.32
N GLY A 160 -1.04 32.53 -8.63
CA GLY A 160 -1.29 31.15 -9.08
C GLY A 160 -2.21 30.35 -8.16
N VAL A 161 -3.38 30.03 -8.68
CA VAL A 161 -4.29 29.03 -8.11
C VAL A 161 -3.74 27.64 -8.48
N CYS A 162 -3.35 26.87 -7.46
CA CYS A 162 -2.75 25.53 -7.50
C CYS A 162 -1.39 25.39 -8.20
N SER A 163 -0.30 25.29 -7.40
CA SER A 163 0.91 24.61 -7.86
C SER A 163 0.63 23.10 -7.94
N GLN A 164 0.30 22.58 -9.13
CA GLN A 164 0.22 21.14 -9.38
C GLN A 164 1.51 20.44 -8.91
N ASN A 165 1.35 19.28 -8.26
CA ASN A 165 2.08 18.72 -7.10
C ASN A 165 1.37 18.90 -5.75
N ALA A 166 0.47 19.86 -5.54
CA ALA A 166 -0.19 20.04 -4.24
C ALA A 166 -1.01 18.82 -3.81
N LEU A 167 -1.84 18.26 -4.70
CA LEU A 167 -2.63 17.05 -4.42
C LEU A 167 -1.78 15.82 -4.14
N LEU A 168 -0.75 15.57 -4.97
CA LEU A 168 0.18 14.47 -4.74
C LEU A 168 0.94 14.66 -3.41
N GLN A 169 1.41 15.87 -3.12
CA GLN A 169 2.09 16.19 -1.86
C GLN A 169 1.15 16.06 -0.66
N SER A 170 -0.13 16.42 -0.79
CA SER A 170 -1.15 16.19 0.25
C SER A 170 -1.39 14.70 0.47
N LEU A 171 -1.47 13.89 -0.59
CA LEU A 171 -1.55 12.43 -0.48
C LEU A 171 -0.31 11.84 0.22
N LEU A 172 0.89 12.26 -0.17
CA LEU A 172 2.14 11.80 0.44
C LEU A 172 2.21 12.19 1.92
N ARG A 173 1.78 13.40 2.27
CA ARG A 173 1.71 13.87 3.67
C ARG A 173 0.72 13.06 4.50
N LEU A 174 -0.46 12.74 3.95
CA LEU A 174 -1.48 11.95 4.65
C LEU A 174 -1.05 10.50 4.92
N CYS A 175 -0.06 10.00 4.18
CA CYS A 175 0.54 8.69 4.40
C CYS A 175 1.66 8.68 5.45
N ASP A 176 2.18 9.83 5.91
CA ASP A 176 3.30 9.86 6.86
C ASP A 176 2.90 9.19 8.19
N THR A 177 3.61 8.14 8.57
CA THR A 177 3.35 7.32 9.76
C THR A 177 3.49 8.05 11.07
N GLN A 178 4.14 9.22 11.10
CA GLN A 178 4.17 10.07 12.28
C GLN A 178 2.77 10.60 12.66
N LEU A 179 1.80 10.51 11.76
CA LEU A 179 0.38 10.82 12.00
C LEU A 179 -0.38 9.65 12.65
N CYS A 180 0.11 8.41 12.49
CA CYS A 180 -0.53 7.17 12.95
C CYS A 180 -0.24 6.90 14.44
N GLY A 181 -0.38 7.90 15.30
CA GLY A 181 -0.31 7.75 16.74
C GLY A 181 -1.51 6.97 17.29
N GLY A 182 -1.58 5.66 17.06
CA GLY A 182 -2.55 4.72 17.65
C GLY A 182 -4.04 5.01 17.46
N ASN A 183 -4.40 6.06 16.72
CA ASN A 183 -5.76 6.51 16.51
C ASN A 183 -6.32 5.89 15.22
N SER A 184 -7.39 5.09 15.37
CA SER A 184 -8.02 4.34 14.26
C SER A 184 -8.42 5.22 13.06
N ARG A 185 -8.63 6.52 13.28
CA ARG A 185 -9.05 7.48 12.25
C ARG A 185 -7.90 7.97 11.37
N THR A 186 -6.71 8.17 11.92
CA THR A 186 -5.54 8.53 11.10
C THR A 186 -5.07 7.33 10.30
N GLU A 187 -5.18 6.13 10.88
CA GLU A 187 -4.96 4.88 10.16
C GLU A 187 -5.92 4.77 8.97
N GLU A 188 -7.21 5.09 9.15
CA GLU A 188 -8.18 5.11 8.05
C GLU A 188 -7.77 6.12 6.96
N LEU A 189 -7.33 7.33 7.33
CA LEU A 189 -6.86 8.34 6.39
C LEU A 189 -5.63 7.85 5.61
N ALA A 190 -4.63 7.30 6.30
CA ALA A 190 -3.42 6.76 5.68
C ALA A 190 -3.73 5.60 4.71
N VAL A 191 -4.60 4.67 5.12
CA VAL A 191 -5.07 3.55 4.27
C VAL A 191 -5.78 4.07 3.02
N ASN A 192 -6.67 5.07 3.14
CA ASN A 192 -7.35 5.65 1.98
C ASN A 192 -6.39 6.43 1.07
N ALA A 193 -5.41 7.12 1.64
CA ALA A 193 -4.37 7.81 0.88
C ALA A 193 -3.49 6.82 0.10
N LEU A 194 -3.04 5.72 0.74
CA LEU A 194 -2.29 4.64 0.08
C LEU A 194 -3.09 3.96 -1.04
N LYS A 195 -4.39 3.70 -0.83
CA LYS A 195 -5.29 3.20 -1.89
C LYS A 195 -5.38 4.14 -3.08
N THR A 196 -5.50 5.44 -2.80
CA THR A 196 -5.56 6.48 -3.84
C THR A 196 -4.25 6.55 -4.61
N LEU A 197 -3.11 6.47 -3.93
CA LEU A 197 -1.78 6.37 -4.56
C LEU A 197 -1.65 5.09 -5.40
N CYS A 198 -2.13 3.94 -4.90
CA CYS A 198 -2.10 2.69 -5.65
C CYS A 198 -2.86 2.81 -6.98
N VAL A 199 -4.05 3.42 -6.99
CA VAL A 199 -4.81 3.67 -8.22
C VAL A 199 -4.08 4.64 -9.14
N LEU A 200 -3.55 5.75 -8.59
CA LEU A 200 -2.76 6.71 -9.36
C LEU A 200 -1.61 6.02 -10.09
N ILE A 201 -0.85 5.16 -9.41
CA ILE A 201 0.31 4.45 -9.99
C ILE A 201 -0.13 3.49 -11.09
N ARG A 202 -1.22 2.73 -10.88
CA ARG A 202 -1.75 1.79 -11.89
C ARG A 202 -2.19 2.50 -13.17
N GLN A 203 -2.79 3.68 -13.03
CA GLN A 203 -3.29 4.46 -14.16
C GLN A 203 -2.23 5.38 -14.78
N THR A 204 -1.07 5.53 -14.14
CA THR A 204 0.02 6.35 -14.66
C THR A 204 0.62 5.69 -15.91
N PRO A 205 0.74 6.38 -17.05
CA PRO A 205 1.46 5.83 -18.20
C PRO A 205 2.97 5.76 -17.91
N PRO A 206 3.71 4.83 -18.55
CA PRO A 206 5.14 4.62 -18.27
C PRO A 206 6.00 5.87 -18.53
N THR A 207 5.53 6.80 -19.37
CA THR A 207 6.17 8.08 -19.69
C THR A 207 6.28 9.05 -18.51
N HIS A 208 5.50 8.85 -17.44
CA HIS A 208 5.47 9.72 -16.26
C HIS A 208 5.85 8.99 -14.97
N SER A 209 6.42 7.79 -15.10
CA SER A 209 6.82 6.93 -13.97
C SER A 209 7.91 7.55 -13.09
N ASP A 210 8.73 8.46 -13.63
CA ASP A 210 9.77 9.22 -12.93
C ASP A 210 9.23 10.13 -11.82
N ARG A 211 7.97 10.56 -11.92
CA ARG A 211 7.34 11.43 -10.91
C ARG A 211 6.88 10.67 -9.67
N LEU A 212 6.73 9.35 -9.79
CA LEU A 212 6.24 8.48 -8.72
C LEU A 212 7.34 8.03 -7.75
N GLN A 213 8.60 8.40 -7.99
CA GLN A 213 9.73 8.01 -7.14
C GLN A 213 9.57 8.48 -5.68
N CYS A 214 8.95 9.65 -5.48
CA CYS A 214 8.65 10.19 -4.17
C CYS A 214 7.72 9.28 -3.33
N VAL A 215 6.88 8.46 -3.97
CA VAL A 215 6.00 7.51 -3.29
C VAL A 215 6.81 6.43 -2.56
N LEU A 216 7.96 6.02 -3.11
CA LEU A 216 8.78 4.98 -2.50
C LEU A 216 9.26 5.38 -1.11
N GLN A 217 9.64 6.66 -0.92
CA GLN A 217 10.08 7.18 0.37
C GLN A 217 8.98 7.04 1.42
N VAL A 218 7.75 7.39 1.05
CA VAL A 218 6.57 7.28 1.91
C VAL A 218 6.24 5.82 2.23
N VAL A 219 6.29 4.93 1.25
CA VAL A 219 6.09 3.49 1.50
C VAL A 219 7.16 2.95 2.47
N CYS A 220 8.42 3.35 2.31
CA CYS A 220 9.49 2.99 3.23
C CYS A 220 9.28 3.54 4.65
N THR A 221 8.66 4.71 4.84
CA THR A 221 8.29 5.22 6.16
C THR A 221 7.07 4.51 6.74
N CYS A 222 6.15 4.06 5.88
CA CYS A 222 4.98 3.27 6.26
C CYS A 222 5.29 1.86 6.75
N LEU A 223 6.37 1.27 6.25
CA LEU A 223 6.88 -0.02 6.70
C LEU A 223 7.75 0.17 7.95
N SER A 224 7.11 0.16 9.11
CA SER A 224 7.75 0.16 10.43
C SER A 224 7.33 -1.10 11.21
N ALA A 225 8.09 -1.48 12.22
CA ALA A 225 7.76 -2.64 13.05
C ALA A 225 6.41 -2.48 13.79
N ASP A 226 6.01 -1.24 14.06
CA ASP A 226 4.78 -0.90 14.80
C ASP A 226 3.56 -0.67 13.88
N SER A 227 3.73 -0.82 12.57
CA SER A 227 2.66 -0.55 11.59
C SER A 227 1.56 -1.62 11.65
N SER A 228 0.30 -1.20 11.50
CA SER A 228 -0.80 -2.16 11.41
C SER A 228 -0.71 -3.01 10.13
N VAL A 229 -1.22 -4.24 10.20
CA VAL A 229 -1.31 -5.14 9.03
C VAL A 229 -2.09 -4.52 7.87
N ARG A 230 -3.07 -3.65 8.17
CA ARG A 230 -3.85 -2.95 7.14
C ARG A 230 -3.00 -1.96 6.36
N VAL A 231 -2.21 -1.13 7.05
CA VAL A 231 -1.29 -0.18 6.40
C VAL A 231 -0.25 -0.94 5.57
N VAL A 232 0.34 -2.00 6.10
CA VAL A 232 1.33 -2.81 5.38
C VAL A 232 0.71 -3.48 4.14
N SER A 233 -0.52 -3.98 4.22
CA SER A 233 -1.24 -4.55 3.06
C SER A 233 -1.44 -3.53 1.93
N GLU A 234 -1.76 -2.28 2.27
CA GLU A 234 -1.85 -1.21 1.27
C GLU A 234 -0.48 -0.82 0.72
N CYS A 235 0.58 -0.82 1.55
CA CYS A 235 1.95 -0.64 1.07
C CYS A 235 2.35 -1.71 0.05
N VAL A 236 2.05 -2.99 0.32
CA VAL A 236 2.31 -4.10 -0.62
C VAL A 236 1.49 -3.92 -1.90
N SER A 237 0.26 -3.42 -1.81
CA SER A 237 -0.58 -3.11 -2.98
C SER A 237 0.02 -1.99 -3.85
N VAL A 238 0.56 -0.94 -3.21
CA VAL A 238 1.32 0.12 -3.88
C VAL A 238 2.58 -0.43 -4.55
N LEU A 239 3.39 -1.24 -3.84
CA LEU A 239 4.58 -1.87 -4.41
C LEU A 239 4.25 -2.77 -5.61
N THR A 240 3.13 -3.48 -5.53
CA THR A 240 2.61 -4.31 -6.62
C THR A 240 2.27 -3.45 -7.84
N ALA A 241 1.64 -2.29 -7.66
CA ALA A 241 1.40 -1.36 -8.77
C ALA A 241 2.70 -0.76 -9.33
N MET A 242 3.67 -0.44 -8.48
CA MET A 242 4.99 0.06 -8.92
C MET A 242 5.77 -0.99 -9.71
N SER A 243 5.57 -2.28 -9.42
CA SER A 243 6.23 -3.38 -10.14
C SER A 243 5.84 -3.48 -11.62
N ASP A 244 4.75 -2.82 -12.03
CA ASP A 244 4.33 -2.74 -13.43
C ASP A 244 5.18 -1.72 -14.22
N HIS A 245 5.96 -0.86 -13.53
CA HIS A 245 6.80 0.18 -14.14
C HIS A 245 8.29 -0.17 -14.05
N GLN A 246 8.93 -0.48 -15.18
CA GLN A 246 10.35 -0.90 -15.22
C GLN A 246 11.32 0.10 -14.58
N ASN A 247 11.07 1.41 -14.68
CA ASN A 247 11.91 2.44 -14.08
C ASN A 247 11.85 2.42 -12.54
N LEU A 248 10.67 2.14 -11.99
CA LEU A 248 10.45 2.10 -10.54
C LEU A 248 10.96 0.80 -9.93
N VAL A 249 10.83 -0.34 -10.64
CA VAL A 249 11.35 -1.65 -10.19
C VAL A 249 12.83 -1.57 -9.80
N LYS A 250 13.64 -0.85 -10.59
CA LYS A 250 15.08 -0.66 -10.32
C LYS A 250 15.36 0.09 -9.01
N GLN A 251 14.41 0.87 -8.53
CA GLN A 251 14.55 1.68 -7.32
C GLN A 251 13.97 1.01 -6.08
N LEU A 252 13.15 -0.04 -6.24
CA LEU A 252 12.57 -0.77 -5.11
C LEU A 252 13.66 -1.42 -4.23
N CYS A 253 14.71 -1.92 -4.86
CA CYS A 253 15.91 -2.40 -4.16
C CYS A 253 16.98 -1.29 -4.14
N SER A 254 17.44 -0.90 -2.95
CA SER A 254 18.56 0.03 -2.78
C SER A 254 19.62 -0.59 -1.87
N GLN A 255 20.91 -0.25 -2.08
CA GLN A 255 22.05 -0.81 -1.33
C GLN A 255 22.12 -0.36 0.14
N HIS A 256 21.13 0.37 0.65
CA HIS A 256 21.16 0.98 1.98
C HIS A 256 20.00 0.49 2.87
N ASN A 257 20.09 0.76 4.18
CA ASN A 257 19.08 0.44 5.21
C ASN A 257 17.66 0.99 4.91
N SER A 258 17.52 1.81 3.87
CA SER A 258 16.25 2.29 3.32
C SER A 258 15.57 1.33 2.34
N CYS A 259 16.12 0.13 2.09
CA CYS A 259 15.54 -0.84 1.17
C CYS A 259 14.12 -1.25 1.62
N VAL A 260 13.14 -1.07 0.72
CA VAL A 260 11.73 -1.31 1.03
C VAL A 260 11.45 -2.78 1.30
N PHE A 261 12.11 -3.68 0.56
CA PHE A 261 11.97 -5.12 0.75
C PHE A 261 12.58 -5.58 2.06
N LEU A 262 13.73 -5.03 2.44
CA LEU A 262 14.35 -5.37 3.73
C LEU A 262 13.41 -5.02 4.89
N LYS A 263 12.80 -3.83 4.86
CA LYS A 263 11.80 -3.42 5.86
C LYS A 263 10.55 -4.31 5.85
N LEU A 264 10.06 -4.68 4.67
CA LEU A 264 8.91 -5.57 4.53
C LEU A 264 9.20 -6.97 5.11
N PHE A 265 10.36 -7.55 4.77
CA PHE A 265 10.81 -8.84 5.27
C PHE A 265 11.02 -8.80 6.78
N GLN A 266 11.66 -7.75 7.27
CA GLN A 266 11.85 -7.56 8.71
C GLN A 266 10.50 -7.47 9.44
N PHE A 267 9.53 -6.71 8.91
CA PHE A 267 8.16 -6.66 9.45
C PHE A 267 7.51 -8.05 9.52
N ILE A 268 7.60 -8.83 8.44
CA ILE A 268 7.04 -10.20 8.38
C ILE A 268 7.69 -11.11 9.43
N ARG A 269 9.01 -10.99 9.62
CA ARG A 269 9.77 -11.83 10.56
C ARG A 269 9.57 -11.43 12.03
N THR A 270 9.43 -10.14 12.32
CA THR A 270 9.33 -9.63 13.70
C THR A 270 7.89 -9.49 14.19
N ARG A 271 6.89 -9.71 13.33
CA ARG A 271 5.48 -9.59 13.73
C ARG A 271 5.19 -10.54 14.89
N LEU A 272 4.73 -9.97 16.00
CA LEU A 272 4.19 -10.74 17.12
C LEU A 272 2.67 -10.85 16.92
N ASP A 273 2.13 -12.06 17.01
CA ASP A 273 0.77 -12.48 16.63
C ASP A 273 -0.41 -11.80 17.38
N TYR A 274 -0.22 -10.68 18.09
CA TYR A 274 -1.15 -10.24 19.13
C TYR A 274 -2.35 -9.38 18.68
N GLN A 275 -2.37 -8.80 17.47
CA GLN A 275 -3.40 -7.81 17.11
C GLN A 275 -4.15 -8.05 15.79
N ALA A 276 -3.66 -8.91 14.89
CA ALA A 276 -4.29 -9.13 13.59
C ALA A 276 -5.12 -10.41 13.57
N THR A 277 -6.27 -10.39 12.90
CA THR A 277 -7.01 -11.62 12.60
C THR A 277 -6.14 -12.52 11.72
N HIS A 278 -6.10 -13.82 12.01
CA HIS A 278 -5.38 -14.81 11.20
C HIS A 278 -5.65 -14.66 9.70
N THR A 279 -6.92 -14.47 9.30
CA THR A 279 -7.30 -14.24 7.89
C THR A 279 -6.60 -13.04 7.27
N GLY A 280 -6.44 -11.94 8.02
CA GLY A 280 -5.73 -10.75 7.56
C GLY A 280 -4.24 -10.99 7.35
N LEU A 281 -3.61 -11.81 8.20
CA LEU A 281 -2.21 -12.21 8.04
C LEU A 281 -2.01 -13.09 6.79
N VAL A 282 -2.86 -14.10 6.60
CA VAL A 282 -2.82 -14.96 5.40
C VAL A 282 -2.98 -14.15 4.11
N LEU A 283 -3.89 -13.16 4.11
CA LEU A 283 -4.08 -12.29 2.95
C LEU A 283 -2.88 -11.38 2.69
N LEU A 284 -2.24 -10.86 3.74
CA LEU A 284 -1.01 -10.08 3.59
C LEU A 284 0.11 -10.96 3.03
N ASP A 285 0.31 -12.16 3.58
CA ASP A 285 1.36 -13.08 3.14
C ASP A 285 1.17 -13.47 1.68
N LEU A 286 -0.08 -13.75 1.28
CA LEU A 286 -0.43 -14.02 -0.11
C LEU A 286 -0.14 -12.82 -1.02
N GLN A 287 -0.43 -11.60 -0.60
CA GLN A 287 -0.07 -10.40 -1.36
C GLN A 287 1.45 -10.25 -1.52
N VAL A 288 2.21 -10.54 -0.47
CA VAL A 288 3.68 -10.48 -0.50
C VAL A 288 4.24 -11.51 -1.46
N VAL A 289 3.82 -12.77 -1.35
CA VAL A 289 4.28 -13.86 -2.24
C VAL A 289 3.93 -13.55 -3.71
N ARG A 290 2.75 -12.99 -3.99
CA ARG A 290 2.37 -12.54 -5.33
C ARG A 290 3.23 -11.42 -5.86
N LEU A 291 3.55 -10.44 -5.01
CA LEU A 291 4.47 -9.36 -5.37
C LEU A 291 5.84 -9.92 -5.73
N LEU A 292 6.38 -10.80 -4.88
CA LEU A 292 7.69 -11.42 -5.09
C LEU A 292 7.72 -12.28 -6.35
N GLY A 293 6.73 -13.16 -6.55
CA GLY A 293 6.61 -13.98 -7.75
C GLY A 293 6.50 -13.14 -9.03
N ARG A 294 5.74 -12.04 -8.99
CA ARG A 294 5.64 -11.11 -10.12
C ARG A 294 6.99 -10.44 -10.43
N LEU A 295 7.74 -10.04 -9.40
CA LEU A 295 9.07 -9.46 -9.56
C LEU A 295 10.06 -10.50 -10.12
N SER A 296 10.07 -11.72 -9.57
CA SER A 296 10.84 -12.88 -10.07
C SER A 296 10.64 -13.13 -11.55
N GLN A 297 9.41 -13.15 -12.02
CA GLN A 297 9.09 -13.44 -13.41
C GLN A 297 9.46 -12.31 -14.38
N ARG A 298 9.34 -11.05 -13.96
CA ARG A 298 9.46 -9.88 -14.86
C ARG A 298 10.81 -9.21 -14.86
N ALA A 299 11.58 -9.39 -13.79
CA ALA A 299 12.85 -8.72 -13.63
C ALA A 299 13.96 -9.76 -13.45
N GLU A 300 14.45 -10.31 -14.55
CA GLU A 300 15.74 -11.04 -14.56
C GLU A 300 16.83 -10.28 -13.80
N ARG A 301 16.71 -8.96 -13.69
CA ARG A 301 17.66 -8.04 -13.04
C ARG A 301 17.44 -7.78 -11.55
N TRP A 302 16.26 -8.00 -10.95
CA TRP A 302 16.13 -7.64 -9.52
C TRP A 302 16.94 -8.56 -8.60
N LEU A 303 17.23 -9.79 -9.07
CA LEU A 303 18.09 -10.76 -8.42
C LEU A 303 19.49 -10.87 -9.05
N ASN A 304 19.65 -10.55 -10.35
CA ASN A 304 20.94 -10.64 -11.05
C ASN A 304 21.71 -9.32 -11.17
N VAL A 305 21.16 -8.19 -10.74
CA VAL A 305 22.02 -7.01 -10.55
C VAL A 305 23.01 -7.40 -9.48
N GLU A 306 24.27 -7.02 -9.66
CA GLU A 306 25.36 -6.98 -8.67
C GLU A 306 24.98 -6.11 -7.44
N ASN A 307 23.80 -6.36 -6.88
CA ASN A 307 23.17 -5.69 -5.78
C ASN A 307 23.60 -6.45 -4.56
N THR A 308 24.60 -5.90 -3.88
CA THR A 308 25.04 -6.23 -2.52
C THR A 308 23.96 -5.99 -1.45
N CYS A 309 22.69 -5.80 -1.85
CA CYS A 309 21.61 -5.55 -0.91
C CYS A 309 21.27 -6.84 -0.15
N PRO A 310 21.19 -6.81 1.20
CA PRO A 310 20.84 -7.99 1.99
C PRO A 310 19.41 -8.48 1.74
N CYS A 311 18.58 -7.75 0.99
CA CYS A 311 17.22 -8.20 0.70
C CYS A 311 17.19 -9.50 -0.14
N SER A 312 18.22 -9.85 -0.90
CA SER A 312 18.26 -11.11 -1.65
C SER A 312 18.38 -12.32 -0.73
N THR A 313 19.26 -12.27 0.28
CA THR A 313 19.40 -13.35 1.27
C THR A 313 18.15 -13.46 2.15
N GLU A 314 17.60 -12.30 2.53
CA GLU A 314 16.39 -12.20 3.35
C GLU A 314 15.12 -12.66 2.60
N LEU A 315 15.11 -12.59 1.27
CA LEU A 315 14.01 -13.08 0.44
C LEU A 315 13.79 -14.57 0.65
N VAL A 316 14.83 -15.38 0.48
CA VAL A 316 14.76 -16.85 0.64
C VAL A 316 14.29 -17.18 2.05
N GLN A 317 14.87 -16.51 3.06
CA GLN A 317 14.49 -16.71 4.45
C GLN A 317 13.03 -16.37 4.71
N THR A 318 12.55 -15.26 4.16
CA THR A 318 11.15 -14.83 4.31
C THR A 318 10.19 -15.82 3.68
N VAL A 319 10.47 -16.31 2.46
CA VAL A 319 9.62 -17.30 1.80
C VAL A 319 9.55 -18.60 2.60
N VAL A 320 10.68 -19.10 3.11
CA VAL A 320 10.71 -20.30 3.96
C VAL A 320 9.93 -20.10 5.27
N ILE A 321 10.06 -18.94 5.92
CA ILE A 321 9.30 -18.60 7.14
C ILE A 321 7.80 -18.54 6.84
N LEU A 322 7.38 -17.84 5.79
CA LEU A 322 5.97 -17.73 5.39
C LEU A 322 5.36 -19.11 5.10
N PHE A 323 6.11 -19.95 4.38
CA PHE A 323 5.67 -21.29 4.03
C PHE A 323 5.53 -22.17 5.28
N HIS A 324 6.50 -22.12 6.17
CA HIS A 324 6.50 -22.88 7.43
C HIS A 324 5.36 -22.42 8.36
N HIS A 325 5.17 -21.11 8.54
CA HIS A 325 4.09 -20.57 9.36
C HIS A 325 2.72 -20.98 8.81
N GLN A 326 2.50 -20.87 7.50
CA GLN A 326 1.22 -21.27 6.91
C GLN A 326 0.96 -22.77 7.06
N TRP A 327 1.98 -23.61 6.92
CA TRP A 327 1.89 -25.04 7.18
C TRP A 327 1.54 -25.32 8.66
N LEU A 328 2.23 -24.69 9.60
CA LEU A 328 1.94 -24.81 11.04
C LEU A 328 0.51 -24.39 11.37
N HIS A 329 -0.03 -23.33 10.76
CA HIS A 329 -1.40 -22.90 11.05
C HIS A 329 -2.46 -23.91 10.59
N LEU A 330 -2.24 -24.56 9.44
CA LEU A 330 -3.15 -25.60 8.92
C LEU A 330 -3.11 -26.87 9.79
N HIS A 331 -1.94 -27.24 10.32
CA HIS A 331 -1.77 -28.46 11.13
C HIS A 331 -1.94 -28.26 12.65
N GLY A 332 -1.54 -27.11 13.20
CA GLY A 332 -1.73 -26.74 14.61
C GLY A 332 -3.20 -26.58 15.00
N SER A 333 -4.07 -26.29 14.02
CA SER A 333 -5.53 -26.33 14.20
C SER A 333 -6.09 -27.76 14.28
N THR A 334 -5.29 -28.77 13.93
CA THR A 334 -5.70 -30.18 13.79
C THR A 334 -5.34 -31.03 15.02
N THR A 335 -4.34 -30.64 15.81
CA THR A 335 -3.80 -31.46 16.92
C THR A 335 -4.49 -31.26 18.28
N GLY A 336 -5.49 -30.37 18.37
CA GLY A 336 -6.20 -30.04 19.62
C GLY A 336 -7.43 -30.88 19.96
N SER A 337 -7.91 -31.78 19.08
CA SER A 337 -9.01 -32.69 19.40
C SER A 337 -8.99 -33.89 18.46
N ALA A 338 -9.03 -35.08 19.04
CA ALA A 338 -9.04 -36.36 18.35
C ALA A 338 -9.96 -36.37 17.12
N GLY A 339 -9.39 -36.78 15.99
CA GLY A 339 -10.04 -37.33 14.81
C GLY A 339 -11.43 -36.78 14.50
N VAL A 340 -11.48 -35.59 13.90
CA VAL A 340 -12.50 -35.12 12.93
C VAL A 340 -12.16 -33.65 12.62
N SER A 341 -12.27 -33.31 11.34
CA SER A 341 -12.40 -31.97 10.76
C SER A 341 -11.12 -31.18 10.37
N LEU A 342 -10.71 -31.40 9.12
CA LEU A 342 -10.34 -30.35 8.12
C LEU A 342 -11.48 -29.31 7.90
N GLN A 343 -12.31 -29.07 8.92
CA GLN A 343 -13.59 -28.38 8.83
C GLN A 343 -13.86 -27.64 10.15
N ARG A 344 -12.93 -26.77 10.53
CA ARG A 344 -13.23 -25.71 11.50
C ARG A 344 -12.48 -24.42 11.18
N CYS A 345 -12.62 -23.98 9.94
CA CYS A 345 -12.37 -22.60 9.54
C CYS A 345 -13.16 -22.29 8.26
N SER A 346 -14.46 -22.57 8.24
CA SER A 346 -15.39 -22.00 7.26
C SER A 346 -16.82 -22.21 7.75
N SER A 347 -17.53 -21.12 8.00
CA SER A 347 -18.99 -21.05 7.94
C SER A 347 -19.52 -21.19 6.51
N SER A 348 -18.68 -21.64 5.56
CA SER A 348 -19.02 -21.96 4.18
C SER A 348 -18.62 -23.40 3.86
N SER A 349 -19.46 -24.09 3.10
CA SER A 349 -19.31 -25.48 2.65
C SER A 349 -18.20 -25.71 1.61
N ALA A 350 -17.22 -24.80 1.52
CA ALA A 350 -16.17 -24.86 0.50
C ALA A 350 -15.02 -25.76 0.96
N PRO A 351 -14.46 -26.59 0.08
CA PRO A 351 -13.26 -27.36 0.39
C PRO A 351 -12.08 -26.47 0.79
N TRP A 352 -11.25 -26.95 1.72
CA TRP A 352 -10.11 -26.18 2.26
C TRP A 352 -9.10 -25.75 1.20
N TRP A 353 -8.98 -26.49 0.09
CA TRP A 353 -8.08 -26.18 -1.02
C TRP A 353 -8.50 -24.96 -1.85
N HIS A 354 -9.72 -24.45 -1.67
CA HIS A 354 -10.15 -23.15 -2.23
C HIS A 354 -9.91 -21.98 -1.28
N SER A 355 -9.32 -22.20 -0.12
CA SER A 355 -9.03 -21.14 0.84
C SER A 355 -7.81 -20.30 0.44
N PRO A 356 -7.73 -19.03 0.87
CA PRO A 356 -6.52 -18.21 0.70
C PRO A 356 -5.26 -18.83 1.30
N ALA A 357 -5.41 -19.64 2.36
CA ALA A 357 -4.32 -20.36 3.00
C ALA A 357 -3.74 -21.46 2.10
N ALA A 358 -4.58 -22.19 1.38
CA ALA A 358 -4.13 -23.17 0.40
C ALA A 358 -3.48 -22.50 -0.83
N ALA A 359 -4.04 -21.38 -1.29
CA ALA A 359 -3.41 -20.58 -2.35
C ALA A 359 -2.02 -20.08 -1.93
N LEU A 360 -1.85 -19.64 -0.67
CA LEU A 360 -0.54 -19.23 -0.15
C LEU A 360 0.47 -20.38 -0.16
N LEU A 361 0.09 -21.59 0.26
CA LEU A 361 0.99 -22.74 0.19
C LEU A 361 1.44 -23.05 -1.24
N ARG A 362 0.50 -23.05 -2.19
CA ARG A 362 0.77 -23.30 -3.62
C ARG A 362 1.71 -22.25 -4.21
N GLU A 363 1.44 -20.98 -3.95
CA GLU A 363 2.27 -19.89 -4.47
C GLU A 363 3.64 -19.82 -3.80
N CYS A 364 3.75 -20.15 -2.50
CA CYS A 364 5.03 -20.31 -1.80
C CYS A 364 5.87 -21.43 -2.41
N LEU A 365 5.26 -22.58 -2.72
CA LEU A 365 5.96 -23.71 -3.35
C LEU A 365 6.56 -23.28 -4.69
N LEU A 366 5.76 -22.66 -5.56
CA LEU A 366 6.22 -22.22 -6.88
C LEU A 366 7.30 -21.14 -6.80
N LEU A 367 7.16 -20.19 -5.86
CA LEU A 367 8.19 -19.17 -5.65
C LEU A 367 9.49 -19.77 -5.10
N LEU A 368 9.39 -20.70 -4.16
CA LEU A 368 10.55 -21.39 -3.59
C LEU A 368 11.27 -22.23 -4.65
N HIS A 369 10.52 -22.91 -5.52
CA HIS A 369 11.05 -23.68 -6.64
C HIS A 369 11.80 -22.80 -7.63
N TRP A 370 11.20 -21.67 -8.00
CA TRP A 370 11.85 -20.68 -8.85
C TRP A 370 13.14 -20.13 -8.19
N LEU A 371 13.12 -19.87 -6.88
CA LEU A 371 14.32 -19.42 -6.15
C LEU A 371 15.40 -20.48 -6.10
N LEU A 372 15.04 -21.75 -5.93
CA LEU A 372 16.00 -22.86 -5.97
C LEU A 372 16.74 -22.91 -7.31
N GLN A 373 16.04 -22.67 -8.42
CA GLN A 373 16.63 -22.70 -9.77
C GLN A 373 17.43 -21.44 -10.14
N HIS A 374 17.02 -20.26 -9.64
CA HIS A 374 17.54 -18.97 -10.13
C HIS A 374 18.35 -18.16 -9.11
N HIS A 375 18.31 -18.49 -7.82
CA HIS A 375 19.03 -17.74 -6.79
C HIS A 375 20.41 -18.36 -6.53
N ALA A 376 21.48 -17.69 -6.97
CA ALA A 376 22.85 -18.21 -6.93
C ALA A 376 23.33 -18.67 -5.54
N SER A 377 22.89 -18.00 -4.46
CA SER A 377 23.24 -18.32 -3.07
C SER A 377 22.07 -18.88 -2.26
N PHE A 378 21.19 -19.66 -2.91
CA PHE A 378 20.00 -20.24 -2.26
C PHE A 378 20.36 -21.06 -1.01
N SER A 379 21.32 -21.98 -1.13
CA SER A 379 21.74 -22.88 -0.05
C SER A 379 22.32 -22.11 1.14
N GLU A 380 23.15 -21.10 0.89
CA GLU A 380 23.70 -20.22 1.92
C GLU A 380 22.62 -19.42 2.65
N SER A 381 21.67 -18.88 1.88
CA SER A 381 20.56 -18.06 2.41
C SER A 381 19.57 -18.90 3.22
N CYS A 382 19.36 -20.17 2.83
CA CYS A 382 18.48 -21.12 3.52
C CYS A 382 19.14 -21.74 4.78
N ARG A 383 20.48 -21.75 4.85
CA ARG A 383 21.25 -22.42 5.93
C ARG A 383 20.76 -22.14 7.36
N PRO A 384 20.41 -20.89 7.76
CA PRO A 384 19.92 -20.62 9.12
C PRO A 384 18.56 -21.27 9.43
N LEU A 385 17.82 -21.68 8.40
CA LEU A 385 16.45 -22.17 8.47
C LEU A 385 16.31 -23.65 8.07
N LEU A 386 17.43 -24.38 7.90
CA LEU A 386 17.42 -25.79 7.49
C LEU A 386 16.48 -26.64 8.35
N HIS A 387 16.52 -26.45 9.68
CA HIS A 387 15.63 -27.18 10.59
C HIS A 387 14.13 -26.98 10.28
N MET A 388 13.72 -25.78 9.87
CA MET A 388 12.34 -25.52 9.47
C MET A 388 12.05 -26.11 8.09
N TYR A 389 13.01 -25.98 7.17
CA TYR A 389 12.92 -26.49 5.81
C TYR A 389 12.75 -28.02 5.80
N ASP A 390 13.65 -28.74 6.47
CA ASP A 390 13.66 -30.20 6.57
C ASP A 390 12.38 -30.75 7.22
N GLN A 391 11.82 -30.03 8.19
CA GLN A 391 10.56 -30.41 8.82
C GLN A 391 9.34 -30.16 7.92
N MET A 392 9.31 -28.98 7.28
CA MET A 392 8.15 -28.51 6.51
C MET A 392 7.99 -29.27 5.19
N ILE A 393 9.07 -29.47 4.44
CA ILE A 393 9.00 -29.96 3.06
C ILE A 393 8.28 -31.32 2.93
N PRO A 394 8.61 -32.36 3.72
CA PRO A 394 7.90 -33.65 3.65
C PRO A 394 6.41 -33.52 4.01
N ALA A 395 6.08 -32.66 4.98
CA ALA A 395 4.74 -32.49 5.49
C ALA A 395 3.85 -31.66 4.54
N VAL A 396 4.43 -30.67 3.86
CA VAL A 396 3.74 -29.92 2.80
C VAL A 396 3.50 -30.82 1.58
N ARG A 397 4.48 -31.65 1.18
CA ARG A 397 4.29 -32.63 0.11
C ARG A 397 3.07 -33.52 0.34
N GLU A 398 2.93 -34.04 1.56
CA GLU A 398 1.77 -34.84 1.97
C GLU A 398 0.46 -34.04 2.00
N THR A 399 0.54 -32.74 2.31
CA THR A 399 -0.63 -31.85 2.35
C THR A 399 -1.11 -31.49 0.94
N LEU A 400 -0.19 -31.17 0.02
CA LEU A 400 -0.52 -30.76 -1.35
C LEU A 400 -0.95 -31.95 -2.22
N ARG A 401 -0.41 -33.16 -2.02
CA ARG A 401 -0.89 -34.39 -2.70
C ARG A 401 -2.36 -34.72 -2.44
N LYS A 402 -2.95 -34.19 -1.38
CA LYS A 402 -4.37 -34.35 -1.05
C LYS A 402 -5.29 -33.40 -1.81
N ILE A 403 -4.72 -32.42 -2.52
CA ILE A 403 -5.49 -31.46 -3.31
C ILE A 403 -5.76 -32.07 -4.69
N PRO A 404 -7.02 -32.13 -5.15
CA PRO A 404 -7.32 -32.51 -6.53
C PRO A 404 -6.82 -31.43 -7.50
N ASP A 405 -6.41 -31.85 -8.70
CA ASP A 405 -5.95 -30.97 -9.79
C ASP A 405 -4.72 -30.13 -9.42
N LEU A 406 -3.60 -30.80 -9.10
CA LEU A 406 -2.28 -30.15 -9.09
C LEU A 406 -1.87 -29.82 -10.52
N SER A 407 -1.23 -28.67 -10.73
CA SER A 407 -0.65 -28.35 -12.04
C SER A 407 0.66 -29.09 -12.25
N GLU A 408 1.05 -29.33 -13.51
CA GLU A 408 2.33 -29.96 -13.86
C GLU A 408 3.52 -29.22 -13.20
N SER A 409 3.46 -27.89 -13.12
CA SER A 409 4.46 -27.08 -12.44
C SER A 409 4.50 -27.30 -10.93
N GLU A 410 3.35 -27.55 -10.29
CA GLU A 410 3.28 -27.86 -8.86
C GLU A 410 3.85 -29.26 -8.57
N GLU A 411 3.58 -30.23 -9.44
CA GLU A 411 4.12 -31.58 -9.35
C GLU A 411 5.65 -31.59 -9.51
N LEU A 412 6.17 -30.93 -10.54
CA LEU A 412 7.61 -30.76 -10.76
C LEU A 412 8.30 -30.05 -9.59
N ALA A 413 7.69 -28.98 -9.06
CA ALA A 413 8.21 -28.28 -7.91
C ALA A 413 8.28 -29.17 -6.66
N LEU A 414 7.25 -30.00 -6.43
CA LEU A 414 7.25 -30.97 -5.32
C LEU A 414 8.33 -32.03 -5.50
N GLU A 415 8.58 -32.51 -6.71
CA GLU A 415 9.65 -33.47 -6.98
C GLU A 415 11.03 -32.86 -6.74
N GLU A 416 11.32 -31.69 -7.32
CA GLU A 416 12.63 -31.04 -7.22
C GLU A 416 12.96 -30.52 -5.82
N ILE A 417 12.00 -29.90 -5.13
CA ILE A 417 12.22 -29.38 -3.77
C ILE A 417 12.35 -30.52 -2.75
N CYS A 418 11.68 -31.65 -2.99
CA CYS A 418 11.70 -32.81 -2.09
C CYS A 418 12.72 -33.88 -2.50
N ARG A 419 13.51 -33.69 -3.56
CA ARG A 419 14.62 -34.59 -3.91
C ARG A 419 15.63 -34.56 -2.78
N SER A 420 15.81 -35.72 -2.14
CA SER A 420 16.94 -35.94 -1.24
C SER A 420 18.19 -36.17 -2.07
N ASP A 421 19.30 -35.52 -1.74
CA ASP A 421 20.63 -35.66 -2.39
C ASP A 421 21.17 -37.11 -2.49
N GLY A 422 20.44 -38.11 -1.96
CA GLY A 422 20.82 -39.53 -1.98
C GLY A 422 20.07 -40.41 -2.99
N ASP A 423 19.19 -39.87 -3.84
CA ASP A 423 18.41 -40.66 -4.82
C ASP A 423 19.16 -40.84 -6.17
N ASP A 424 20.25 -40.09 -6.38
CA ASP A 424 21.04 -40.11 -7.62
C ASP A 424 22.31 -41.00 -7.53
N THR A 425 22.56 -41.68 -6.39
CA THR A 425 23.80 -42.47 -6.18
C THR A 425 23.67 -43.98 -6.40
N ASP A 426 22.50 -44.49 -6.75
CA ASP A 426 22.25 -45.94 -6.83
C ASP A 426 22.25 -46.50 -8.27
N ASP A 427 23.15 -46.04 -9.16
CA ASP A 427 23.31 -46.69 -10.48
C ASP A 427 24.74 -46.58 -11.07
N MET A 428 25.76 -46.79 -10.23
CA MET A 428 27.10 -47.13 -10.69
C MET A 428 27.50 -48.51 -10.14
N ASP A 429 26.70 -49.53 -10.47
CA ASP A 429 27.22 -50.89 -10.54
C ASP A 429 28.26 -50.92 -11.67
N ILE A 430 29.50 -50.63 -11.29
CA ILE A 430 30.66 -50.97 -12.10
C ILE A 430 30.71 -52.49 -12.13
N ASP A 431 30.20 -53.07 -13.22
CA ASP A 431 30.55 -54.43 -13.65
C ASP A 431 32.06 -54.48 -13.93
N ALA A 432 32.83 -54.60 -12.86
CA ALA A 432 34.20 -55.08 -12.90
C ALA A 432 34.16 -56.60 -12.70
N SER A 433 33.90 -57.33 -13.77
CA SER A 433 34.28 -58.74 -13.81
C SER A 433 34.58 -59.26 -15.22
N SER A 434 35.84 -59.73 -15.35
CA SER A 434 36.44 -60.64 -16.35
C SER A 434 37.20 -60.00 -17.51
#